data_AF-A0A7X7NQT7-F1
#
_entry.id   AF-A0A7X7NQT7-F1
#
_cell.length_a   1.000
_cell.length_b   1.000
_cell.length_c   1.000
_cell.angle_alpha   90.00
_cell.angle_beta   90.00
_cell.angle_gamma   90.00
#
_symmetry.space_group_name_H-M   'P 1'
#
loop_
_entity.id
_entity.type
_entity.pdbx_description
1 polymer ?
#
loop_
_entity_poly.entity_id
_entity_poly.type
_entity_poly.pdbx_seq_one_letter_code
_entity_poly.pdbx_strand_id
1 'polypeptide(L)' 'VESNRRLAEQRRFPVDTQVDPAGTTIMWSHLKIAEGGGRLAPRIYFHDDTRGVTGRVHIGFVGPHHYTENTKTN' A
#
# COMPACT_ATOMS: atom_id res chain seq x y z
N VAL A 1 7.13 -10.91 0.23
CA VAL A 1 7.12 -9.50 0.64
C VAL A 1 6.89 -9.41 2.13
N GLU A 2 5.80 -9.99 2.65
CA GLU A 2 5.43 -9.96 4.08
C GLU A 2 6.53 -10.47 5.02
N SER A 3 7.20 -11.57 4.65
CA SER A 3 8.31 -12.15 5.42
C SER A 3 9.60 -11.32 5.43
N ASN A 4 9.69 -10.24 4.64
CA ASN A 4 10.85 -9.37 4.58
C ASN A 4 10.50 -7.99 5.16
N ARG A 5 11.05 -7.68 6.35
CA ARG A 5 10.77 -6.44 7.09
C ARG A 5 10.98 -5.18 6.23
N ARG A 6 12.05 -5.11 5.43
CA ARG A 6 12.34 -3.94 4.58
C ARG A 6 11.23 -3.72 3.55
N LEU A 7 10.77 -4.79 2.90
CA LEU A 7 9.71 -4.71 1.89
C LEU A 7 8.32 -4.50 2.52
N ALA A 8 8.09 -5.01 3.72
CA ALA A 8 6.89 -4.78 4.49
C ALA A 8 6.75 -3.29 4.87
N GLU A 9 7.82 -2.67 5.36
CA GLU A 9 7.79 -1.26 5.78
C GLU A 9 7.54 -0.27 4.61
N GLN A 10 7.93 -0.62 3.38
CA GLN A 10 7.57 0.16 2.18
C GLN A 10 6.05 0.19 1.88
N ARG A 11 5.25 -0.60 2.60
CA ARG A 11 3.79 -0.67 2.46
C ARG A 11 3.07 -0.10 3.67
N ARG A 12 3.80 0.50 4.61
CA ARG A 12 3.23 1.24 5.73
C ARG A 12 2.82 2.62 5.23
N PHE A 13 1.52 2.87 5.20
CA PHE A 13 0.97 4.13 4.72
C PHE A 13 0.03 4.75 5.75
N PRO A 14 -0.23 6.06 5.67
CA PRO A 14 -1.17 6.74 6.55
C PRO A 14 -2.59 6.14 6.46
N VAL A 15 -3.26 6.11 7.60
CA VAL A 15 -4.70 5.84 7.74
C VAL A 15 -5.28 6.81 8.75
N ASP A 16 -6.61 6.91 8.80
CA ASP A 16 -7.28 7.62 9.88
C ASP A 16 -6.96 6.96 11.22
N THR A 17 -6.68 7.76 12.25
CA THR A 17 -6.41 7.28 13.62
C THR A 17 -7.58 6.53 14.25
N GLN A 18 -8.80 6.70 13.72
CA GLN A 18 -9.94 5.88 14.09
C GLN A 18 -9.74 4.41 13.68
N VAL A 19 -9.08 4.15 12.55
CA VAL A 19 -8.77 2.80 12.04
C VAL A 19 -7.63 2.16 12.84
N ASP A 20 -6.53 2.89 13.02
CA ASP A 20 -5.37 2.45 13.80
C ASP A 20 -4.80 3.65 14.59
N PRO A 21 -4.68 3.57 15.93
CA PRO A 21 -4.13 4.66 16.73
C PRO A 21 -2.73 5.13 16.35
N ALA A 22 -1.93 4.29 15.66
CA ALA A 22 -0.62 4.67 15.14
C ALA A 22 -0.70 5.62 13.93
N GLY A 23 -1.89 5.84 13.37
CA GLY A 23 -2.12 6.67 12.18
C GLY A 23 -1.52 6.10 10.89
N THR A 24 -1.02 4.86 10.94
CA THR A 24 -0.46 4.16 9.78
C THR A 24 -0.78 2.68 9.87
N THR A 25 -0.91 2.01 8.73
CA THR A 25 -1.02 0.55 8.68
C THR A 25 -0.26 -0.01 7.48
N ILE A 26 0.04 -1.30 7.51
CA ILE A 26 0.59 -1.97 6.33
C ILE A 26 -0.55 -2.33 5.39
N MET A 27 -0.53 -1.76 4.19
CA MET A 27 -1.50 -2.06 3.13
C MET A 27 -0.95 -3.15 2.22
N TRP A 28 -1.45 -4.37 2.36
CA TRP A 28 -1.10 -5.48 1.47
C TRP A 28 -1.87 -5.43 0.15
N SER A 29 -3.12 -4.98 0.23
CA SER A 29 -4.00 -4.80 -0.92
C SER A 29 -3.48 -3.67 -1.82
N HIS A 30 -3.30 -4.01 -3.10
CA HIS A 30 -2.87 -3.07 -4.11
C HIS A 30 -3.35 -3.45 -5.50
N LEU A 31 -3.47 -2.44 -6.36
CA LEU A 31 -3.87 -2.57 -7.76
C LEU A 31 -2.80 -1.95 -8.64
N LYS A 32 -2.57 -2.53 -9.82
CA LYS A 32 -1.88 -1.85 -10.91
C LYS A 32 -2.89 -1.04 -11.70
N ILE A 33 -2.54 0.21 -12.03
CA ILE A 33 -3.42 1.08 -12.84
C ILE A 33 -3.09 0.93 -14.34
N ALA A 34 -1.88 0.51 -14.67
CA ALA A 34 -1.45 0.22 -16.02
C ALA A 34 -0.49 -0.98 -16.03
N GLU A 35 -0.50 -1.72 -17.14
CA GLU A 35 0.47 -2.77 -17.44
C GLU A 35 1.56 -2.24 -18.38
N GLY A 36 2.73 -2.87 -18.36
CA GLY A 36 3.94 -2.31 -18.99
C GLY A 36 4.59 -1.21 -18.15
N GLY A 37 5.84 -0.84 -18.44
CA GLY A 37 6.57 0.21 -17.72
C GLY A 37 7.35 -0.24 -16.47
N GLY A 38 7.36 -1.53 -16.14
CA GLY A 38 8.28 -2.12 -15.15
C GLY A 38 8.27 -1.42 -13.79
N ARG A 39 9.40 -0.78 -13.43
CA ARG A 39 9.58 -0.01 -12.17
C ARG A 39 8.74 1.28 -12.11
N LEU A 40 8.26 1.77 -13.25
CA LEU A 40 7.43 2.97 -13.33
C LEU A 40 5.93 2.66 -13.37
N ALA A 41 5.55 1.40 -13.53
CA ALA A 41 4.14 1.00 -13.56
C ALA A 41 3.42 1.42 -12.26
N PRO A 42 2.39 2.28 -12.34
CA PRO A 42 1.77 2.87 -11.17
C PRO A 42 0.94 1.85 -10.38
N ARG A 43 1.00 1.97 -9.05
CA ARG A 43 0.22 1.18 -8.09
C ARG A 43 -0.62 2.09 -7.20
N ILE A 44 -1.76 1.55 -6.81
CA ILE A 44 -2.58 2.07 -5.71
C ILE A 44 -2.47 1.09 -4.55
N TYR A 45 -2.08 1.57 -3.37
CA TYR A 45 -2.20 0.80 -2.13
C TYR A 45 -3.36 1.36 -1.31
N PHE A 46 -4.17 0.45 -0.75
CA PHE A 46 -5.37 0.85 -0.02
C PHE A 46 -5.67 -0.08 1.16
N HIS A 47 -6.37 0.48 2.13
CA HIS A 47 -6.99 -0.25 3.23
C HIS A 47 -8.51 -0.14 3.12
N ASP A 48 -9.20 -1.28 3.09
CA ASP A 48 -10.65 -1.35 3.04
C ASP A 48 -11.22 -1.35 4.46
N ASP A 49 -11.76 -0.20 4.87
CA ASP A 49 -12.46 0.00 6.13
C ASP A 49 -13.98 0.22 5.88
N THR A 50 -14.51 -0.27 4.74
CA THR A 50 -15.93 -0.07 4.37
C THR A 50 -16.91 -0.76 5.30
N ARG A 51 -16.45 -1.81 5.99
CA ARG A 51 -17.18 -2.52 7.04
C ARG A 51 -16.71 -2.16 8.46
N GLY A 52 -15.80 -1.21 8.59
CA GLY A 52 -15.27 -0.79 9.87
C GLY A 52 -15.66 0.63 10.25
N VAL A 53 -14.82 1.29 11.04
CA VAL A 53 -15.19 2.47 11.85
C VAL A 53 -15.40 3.74 11.03
N THR A 54 -14.71 3.88 9.89
CA THR A 54 -14.86 5.03 9.01
C THR A 54 -15.84 4.77 7.87
N GLY A 55 -16.11 3.50 7.53
CA GLY A 55 -16.94 3.12 6.38
C GLY A 55 -16.34 3.52 5.03
N ARG A 56 -15.00 3.66 4.95
CA ARG A 56 -14.29 4.18 3.76
C ARG A 56 -13.22 3.22 3.25
N VAL A 57 -12.78 3.45 2.02
CA VAL A 57 -11.49 2.94 1.54
C VAL A 57 -10.43 4.03 1.73
N HIS A 58 -9.35 3.70 2.41
CA HIS A 58 -8.22 4.60 2.67
C HIS A 58 -7.16 4.38 1.61
N ILE A 59 -6.86 5.40 0.80
CA ILE A 59 -5.78 5.35 -0.18
C ILE A 59 -4.48 5.79 0.50
N GLY A 60 -3.56 4.84 0.69
CA GLY A 60 -2.27 5.11 1.33
C GLY A 60 -1.18 5.56 0.36
N PHE A 61 -1.26 5.14 -0.91
CA PHE A 61 -0.27 5.51 -1.91
C PHE A 61 -0.82 5.40 -3.33
N VAL A 62 -0.45 6.36 -4.16
CA VAL A 62 -0.61 6.33 -5.62
C VAL A 62 0.72 6.74 -6.24
N GLY A 63 1.35 5.86 -7.01
CA GLY A 63 2.63 6.20 -7.61
C GLY A 63 3.38 5.01 -8.23
N PRO A 64 4.60 5.25 -8.75
CA PRO A 64 5.37 4.24 -9.47
C PRO A 64 5.85 3.12 -8.54
N HIS A 65 5.94 1.91 -9.08
CA HIS A 65 6.37 0.70 -8.38
C HIS A 65 7.70 0.83 -7.64
N HIS A 66 8.63 1.66 -8.11
CA HIS A 66 9.96 1.76 -7.51
C HIS A 66 9.97 2.22 -6.05
N TYR A 67 8.86 2.78 -5.55
CA TYR A 67 8.72 3.16 -4.15
C TYR A 67 8.22 1.99 -3.27
N THR A 68 7.72 0.92 -3.89
CA THR A 68 7.10 -0.23 -3.23
C THR A 68 7.62 -1.53 -3.84
N GLU A 69 8.91 -1.80 -3.63
CA GLU A 69 9.65 -2.86 -4.30
C GLU A 69 9.09 -4.27 -3.98
N ASN A 70 9.48 -5.23 -4.82
CA ASN A 70 9.15 -6.64 -4.66
C ASN A 70 10.42 -7.52 -4.66
N THR A 71 10.25 -8.82 -4.47
CA THR A 71 11.37 -9.78 -4.44
C THR A 71 12.00 -10.07 -5.80
N LYS A 72 11.45 -9.52 -6.89
CA LYS A 72 11.92 -9.70 -8.27
C LYS A 72 12.66 -8.46 -8.80
N THR A 73 12.82 -7.44 -7.97
CA THR A 73 13.45 -6.18 -8.35
C THR A 73 14.94 -6.27 -7.98
N ASN A 74 15.75 -6.83 -8.89
CA ASN A 74 17.21 -6.66 -8.91
C ASN A 74 17.55 -5.68 -10.04
#